data_AF-A0A1G4IHD9-F1
#
_entry.id   AF-A0A1G4IHD9-F1
#
_cell.length_a   1.000
_cell.length_b   1.000
_cell.length_c   1.000
_cell.angle_alpha   90.00
_cell.angle_beta   90.00
_cell.angle_gamma   90.00
#
_symmetry.space_group_name_H-M   'P 1'
#
loop_
_entity.id
_entity.type
_entity.pdbx_description
1 polymer ?
#
loop_
_entity_poly.entity_id
_entity_poly.type
_entity_poly.pdbx_seq_one_letter_code
_entity_poly.pdbx_strand_id
1 'polypeptide(L)'
;MPRAYYKPFTVYEEVVGFHGARRNAYICCAILFGGLLFKILVLSQYSTVTDYSGVDGLQSNPDYQAMLAQREALAQSLSSREEIHRAIASRRAPPA
;
A
#
# COMPACT_ATOMS: atom_id res chain seq x y z
N MET A 1 39.87 24.84 28.78
CA MET A 1 38.77 24.51 27.84
C MET A 1 39.06 25.18 26.51
N PRO A 2 39.23 24.45 25.40
CA PRO A 2 39.52 25.09 24.12
C PRO A 2 38.25 25.81 23.66
N ARG A 3 38.33 27.14 23.50
CA ARG A 3 37.26 27.93 22.88
C ARG A 3 37.25 27.57 21.40
N ALA A 4 36.16 26.97 20.93
CA ALA A 4 35.93 26.77 19.50
C ALA A 4 35.93 28.16 18.83
N TYR A 5 37.03 28.50 18.17
CA TYR A 5 37.10 29.66 17.28
C TYR A 5 36.17 29.36 16.10
N TYR A 6 34.92 29.84 16.19
CA TYR A 6 34.04 29.91 15.02
C TYR A 6 34.68 30.92 14.06
N LYS A 7 35.40 30.41 13.06
CA LYS A 7 35.79 31.24 11.92
C LYS A 7 34.48 31.62 11.23
N PRO A 8 34.13 32.91 11.11
CA PRO A 8 32.92 33.29 10.41
C PRO A 8 33.09 32.84 8.95
N PHE A 9 32.35 31.81 8.56
CA PHE A 9 32.23 31.46 7.15
C PHE A 9 31.64 32.69 6.46
N THR A 10 32.23 33.09 5.35
CA THR A 10 31.68 34.20 4.59
C THR A 10 30.32 33.77 4.04
N VAL A 11 29.33 34.67 3.96
CA VAL A 11 27.98 34.37 3.45
C VAL A 11 28.02 33.63 2.10
N TYR A 12 29.08 33.86 1.32
CA TYR A 12 29.35 33.16 0.06
C TYR A 12 29.62 31.66 0.23
N GLU A 13 30.41 31.24 1.22
CA GLU A 13 30.71 29.83 1.49
C GLU A 13 29.47 29.05 1.95
N GLU A 14 28.59 29.68 2.72
CA GLU A 14 27.32 29.08 3.14
C GLU A 14 26.36 28.91 1.96
N VAL A 15 26.21 29.92 1.10
CA VAL A 15 25.31 29.87 -0.05
C VAL A 15 25.81 28.87 -1.11
N VAL A 16 27.10 28.86 -1.42
CA VAL A 16 27.69 27.90 -2.36
C VAL A 16 27.67 26.48 -1.78
N GLY A 17 27.98 26.33 -0.49
CA GLY A 17 27.89 25.07 0.23
C GLY A 17 26.48 24.51 0.25
N PHE A 18 25.47 25.35 0.51
CA PHE A 18 24.06 24.97 0.48
C PHE A 18 23.60 24.57 -0.92
N HIS A 19 24.04 25.28 -1.96
CA HIS A 19 23.70 24.94 -3.35
C HIS A 19 24.32 23.60 -3.77
N GLY A 20 25.58 23.34 -3.38
CA GLY A 20 26.25 22.07 -3.60
C GLY A 20 25.58 20.92 -2.84
N ALA A 21 25.25 21.13 -1.57
CA ALA A 21 24.55 20.16 -0.74
C ALA A 21 23.16 19.82 -1.32
N ARG A 22 22.42 20.84 -1.80
CA ARG A 22 21.12 20.67 -2.46
C ARG A 22 21.23 19.84 -3.74
N ARG A 23 22.22 20.11 -4.61
CA ARG A 23 22.45 19.33 -5.84
C ARG A 23 22.80 17.88 -5.52
N ASN A 24 23.67 17.65 -4.54
CA ASN A 24 24.08 16.32 -4.13
C ASN A 24 22.93 15.52 -3.50
N ALA A 25 22.06 16.19 -2.74
CA ALA A 25 20.85 15.57 -2.18
C ALA A 25 19.91 15.09 -3.31
N TYR A 26 19.66 15.89 -4.34
CA TYR A 26 18.84 15.47 -5.47
C TYR A 26 19.42 14.25 -6.20
N ILE A 27 20.74 14.21 -6.42
CA ILE A 27 21.41 13.07 -7.05
C ILE A 27 21.28 11.82 -6.18
N CYS A 28 21.51 11.94 -4.86
CA CYS A 28 21.36 10.84 -3.92
C CYS A 28 19.92 10.29 -3.90
N CYS A 29 18.93 11.18 -3.82
CA CYS A 29 17.51 10.79 -3.91
C CYS A 29 17.19 10.12 -5.24
N ALA A 30 17.66 10.66 -6.37
CA ALA A 30 17.42 10.08 -7.68
C ALA A 30 17.98 8.66 -7.80
N ILE A 31 19.19 8.40 -7.27
CA ILE A 31 19.79 7.06 -7.27
C ILE A 31 19.00 6.11 -6.36
N LEU A 32 18.62 6.53 -5.16
CA LEU A 32 17.87 5.70 -4.23
C LEU A 32 16.48 5.34 -4.77
N PHE A 33 15.72 6.32 -5.26
CA PHE A 33 14.39 6.07 -5.84
C PHE A 33 14.47 5.31 -7.16
N GLY A 34 15.43 5.63 -8.03
CA GLY A 34 15.67 4.90 -9.26
C GLY A 34 16.04 3.44 -9.01
N GLY A 35 16.92 3.17 -8.04
CA GLY A 35 17.27 1.82 -7.62
C GLY A 35 16.10 1.06 -7.01
N LEU A 36 15.26 1.73 -6.20
CA LEU A 36 14.05 1.14 -5.64
C LEU A 36 13.05 0.74 -6.75
N LEU A 37 12.79 1.63 -7.70
CA LEU A 37 11.90 1.35 -8.83
C LEU A 37 12.43 0.22 -9.71
N PHE A 38 13.74 0.24 -10.01
CA PHE A 38 14.40 -0.84 -10.76
C PHE A 38 14.26 -2.18 -10.03
N LYS A 39 14.50 -2.20 -8.72
CA LYS A 39 14.33 -3.38 -7.88
C LYS A 39 12.90 -3.92 -7.95
N ILE A 40 11.89 -3.06 -7.81
CA ILE A 40 10.47 -3.44 -7.89
C ILE A 40 10.13 -4.02 -9.27
N LEU A 41 10.58 -3.38 -10.36
CA LEU A 41 10.33 -3.86 -11.72
C LEU A 41 10.96 -5.24 -11.95
N VAL A 42 12.21 -5.43 -11.56
CA VAL A 42 12.89 -6.72 -11.70
C VAL A 42 12.18 -7.78 -10.85
N LEU A 43 11.94 -7.51 -9.57
CA LEU A 43 11.24 -8.45 -8.69
C LEU A 43 9.81 -8.75 -9.12
N SER A 44 9.11 -7.84 -9.80
CA SER A 44 7.77 -8.11 -10.31
C SER A 44 7.74 -9.26 -11.32
N GLN A 45 8.82 -9.47 -12.08
CA GLN A 45 8.93 -10.56 -13.05
C GLN A 45 9.28 -11.90 -12.41
N TYR A 46 9.94 -11.87 -11.25
CA TYR A 46 10.36 -13.07 -10.52
C TYR A 46 9.48 -13.39 -9.30
N SER A 47 8.51 -12.52 -8.99
CA SER A 47 7.60 -12.72 -7.88
C SER A 47 6.59 -13.80 -8.26
N THR A 48 6.76 -14.98 -7.66
CA THR A 48 5.80 -16.09 -7.72
C THR A 48 4.43 -15.74 -7.11
N VAL A 49 4.35 -14.63 -6.36
CA VAL A 49 3.10 -14.12 -5.77
C VAL A 49 2.23 -13.39 -6.82
N THR A 50 2.82 -12.88 -7.89
CA THR A 50 2.12 -12.20 -9.00
C THR A 50 1.95 -13.08 -10.24
N ASP A 51 2.28 -14.36 -10.14
CA ASP A 51 2.05 -15.30 -11.22
C ASP A 51 0.57 -15.70 -11.28
N TYR A 52 -0.23 -14.85 -11.94
CA TYR A 52 -1.66 -15.05 -12.14
C TYR A 52 -1.96 -16.12 -13.21
N SER A 53 -0.94 -16.72 -13.84
CA SER A 53 -1.12 -17.75 -14.87
C SER A 53 -1.87 -18.98 -14.37
N GLY A 54 -1.86 -19.25 -13.06
CA GLY A 54 -2.61 -20.33 -12.42
C GLY A 54 -4.05 -19.98 -12.00
N VAL A 55 -4.48 -18.71 -12.12
CA VAL A 55 -5.81 -18.27 -11.64
C VAL A 55 -6.94 -18.78 -12.54
N ASP A 56 -6.70 -18.89 -13.85
CA ASP A 56 -7.67 -19.52 -14.77
C ASP A 56 -7.86 -21.00 -14.44
N GLY A 57 -6.79 -21.70 -14.05
CA GLY A 57 -6.86 -23.08 -13.57
C GLY A 57 -7.63 -23.19 -12.25
N LEU A 58 -7.47 -22.24 -11.34
CA LEU A 58 -8.16 -22.21 -10.05
C LEU A 58 -9.68 -21.95 -10.22
N GLN A 59 -10.08 -21.06 -11.14
CA GLN A 59 -11.49 -20.83 -11.47
C GLN A 59 -12.15 -22.06 -12.11
N SER A 60 -11.40 -22.84 -12.88
CA SER A 60 -11.89 -24.09 -13.48
C SER A 60 -11.94 -25.28 -12.51
N ASN A 61 -11.37 -25.13 -11.30
CA ASN A 61 -11.32 -26.22 -10.32
C ASN A 61 -12.70 -26.45 -9.67
N PRO A 62 -13.30 -27.65 -9.76
CA PRO A 62 -14.61 -27.94 -9.20
C PRO A 62 -14.67 -27.78 -7.68
N ASP A 63 -13.59 -28.06 -6.96
CA ASP A 63 -13.53 -27.92 -5.49
C ASP A 63 -13.56 -26.44 -5.08
N TYR A 64 -12.91 -25.58 -5.86
CA TYR A 64 -12.91 -24.14 -5.65
C TYR A 64 -14.29 -23.53 -5.91
N GLN A 65 -14.97 -23.98 -6.97
CA GLN A 65 -16.35 -23.60 -7.28
C GLN A 65 -17.33 -24.05 -6.19
N ALA A 66 -17.18 -25.26 -5.66
CA ALA A 66 -18.00 -25.75 -4.56
C ALA A 66 -17.83 -24.90 -3.29
N MET A 67 -16.60 -24.50 -2.96
CA MET A 67 -16.35 -23.58 -1.84
C MET A 67 -16.92 -22.18 -2.08
N LEU A 68 -16.85 -21.65 -3.30
CA LEU A 68 -17.46 -20.38 -3.66
C LEU A 68 -18.98 -20.41 -3.49
N ALA A 69 -19.63 -21.46 -3.99
CA ALA A 69 -21.08 -21.65 -3.84
C ALA A 69 -21.48 -21.75 -2.36
N GLN A 70 -20.69 -22.42 -1.53
CA GLN A 70 -20.94 -22.50 -0.09
C GLN A 70 -20.80 -21.13 0.60
N ARG A 71 -19.81 -20.32 0.19
CA ARG A 71 -19.64 -18.95 0.70
C ARG A 71 -20.80 -18.04 0.28
N GLU A 72 -21.27 -18.19 -0.95
CA GLU A 72 -22.40 -17.42 -1.45
C GLU A 72 -23.69 -17.77 -0.70
N ALA A 73 -23.97 -19.05 -0.49
CA ALA A 73 -25.11 -19.51 0.30
C ALA A 73 -25.06 -18.97 1.75
N LEU A 74 -23.88 -18.99 2.37
CA LEU A 74 -23.69 -18.41 3.71
C LEU A 74 -23.90 -16.90 3.70
N ALA A 75 -23.37 -16.17 2.72
CA ALA A 75 -23.55 -14.73 2.58
C ALA A 75 -25.04 -14.36 2.43
N GLN A 76 -25.80 -15.08 1.60
CA GLN A 76 -27.25 -14.90 1.45
C GLN A 76 -28.01 -15.19 2.75
N SER A 77 -27.59 -16.21 3.52
CA SER A 77 -28.19 -16.52 4.82
C SER A 77 -27.93 -15.44 5.87
N LEU A 78 -26.77 -14.78 5.80
CA LEU A 78 -26.41 -13.69 6.70
C LEU A 78 -27.10 -12.39 6.29
N SER A 79 -27.15 -12.07 4.99
CA SER A 79 -27.84 -10.88 4.50
C SER A 79 -29.33 -10.93 4.82
N SER A 80 -29.98 -12.07 4.60
CA SER A 80 -31.39 -12.26 4.95
C SER A 80 -31.67 -12.13 6.46
N ARG A 81 -30.77 -12.67 7.31
CA ARG A 81 -30.87 -12.47 8.77
C ARG A 81 -30.71 -11.02 9.17
N GLU A 82 -29.77 -10.31 8.55
CA GLU A 82 -29.51 -8.91 8.84
C GLU A 82 -30.67 -8.01 8.38
N GLU A 83 -31.26 -8.31 7.22
CA GLU A 83 -32.48 -7.69 6.73
C GLU A 83 -33.67 -7.89 7.67
N ILE A 84 -33.86 -9.12 8.18
CA ILE A 84 -34.89 -9.41 9.19
C ILE A 84 -34.64 -8.61 10.47
N HIS A 85 -33.38 -8.55 10.94
CA HIS A 85 -33.01 -7.75 12.10
C HIS A 85 -33.28 -6.26 11.90
N ARG A 86 -32.96 -5.70 10.73
CA ARG A 86 -33.26 -4.30 10.38
C ARG A 86 -34.76 -4.06 10.29
N ALA A 87 -35.53 -4.98 9.69
CA ALA A 87 -36.98 -4.89 9.63
C ALA A 87 -37.62 -4.89 11.03
N ILE A 88 -37.16 -5.76 11.93
CA ILE A 88 -37.62 -5.81 13.33
C ILE A 88 -37.26 -4.51 14.07
N ALA A 89 -36.03 -4.01 13.89
CA ALA A 89 -35.60 -2.74 14.49
C ALA A 89 -36.46 -1.56 14.01
N SER A 90 -36.76 -1.50 12.71
CA SER A 90 -37.61 -0.45 12.12
C SER A 90 -39.06 -0.48 12.64
N ARG A 91 -39.59 -1.67 12.96
CA ARG A 91 -40.93 -1.84 13.54
C ARG A 91 -40.99 -1.56 15.04
N ARG A 92 -39.84 -1.55 15.74
CA ARG A 92 -39.72 -1.26 17.18
C ARG A 92 -39.54 0.21 17.49
N ALA A 93 -39.31 1.08 16.49
CA ALA A 93 -39.35 2.51 16.70
C ALA A 93 -40.82 2.92 16.98
N PRO A 94 -41.14 3.52 18.14
CA PRO A 94 -42.48 4.02 18.40
C PRO A 94 -42.82 5.13 17.38
N PRO A 95 -44.08 5.24 16.92
CA PRO A 95 -44.49 6.34 16.07
C PRO A 95 -44.27 7.66 16.82
N ALA A 96 -43.68 8.62 16.11
CA ALA A 96 -43.33 9.96 16.60
C ALA A 96 -44.56 10.79 16.99
#